data_AF-A0A2R6D694-F1
#
_entry.id   AF-A0A2R6D694-F1
#
_cell.length_a   1.000
_cell.length_b   1.000
_cell.length_c   1.000
_cell.angle_alpha   90.00
_cell.angle_beta   90.00
_cell.angle_gamma   90.00
#
_symmetry.space_group_name_H-M   'P 1'
#
loop_
_entity.id
_entity.type
_entity.pdbx_description
1 polymer ?
#
loop_
_entity_poly.entity_id
_entity_poly.type
_entity_poly.pdbx_seq_one_letter_code
_entity_poly.pdbx_strand_id
1 'polypeptide(L)'
;MKQDLDDGETVPAKNLYTSPYFSLKREYAEKCCDEWKILSAKHGLLDPETEIESYDASLTPRSDSYIGDYETGVWAVETAQSLYVWTSTKIPYTHYVVLAGEDYIGHRHIEDKLDSLRHVAFPFRRDALGGIGDQQRWLREEIDSYHPPGQAGLDHYAVADGGEQDE
;
A
#
# COMPACT_ATOMS: atom_id res chain seq x y z
N MET A 1 11.48 -9.55 -2.36
CA MET A 1 12.62 -10.04 -1.55
C MET A 1 12.33 -9.65 -0.11
N LYS A 2 12.52 -10.60 0.81
CA LYS A 2 12.41 -10.35 2.24
C LYS A 2 13.83 -10.35 2.82
N GLN A 3 14.03 -9.70 3.96
CA GLN A 3 15.28 -9.82 4.71
C GLN A 3 15.43 -11.26 5.22
N ASP A 4 16.65 -11.78 5.15
CA ASP A 4 17.04 -12.95 5.93
C ASP A 4 17.36 -12.45 7.34
N LEU A 5 16.64 -12.99 8.32
CA LEU A 5 16.78 -12.65 9.73
C LEU A 5 17.32 -13.85 10.49
N ASP A 6 18.00 -13.61 11.60
CA ASP A 6 18.43 -14.68 12.49
C ASP A 6 17.23 -15.33 13.20
N ASP A 7 17.41 -16.54 13.74
CA ASP A 7 16.33 -17.28 14.41
C ASP A 7 15.79 -16.52 15.63
N GLY A 8 14.48 -16.29 15.66
CA GLY A 8 13.79 -15.48 16.67
C GLY A 8 13.97 -13.97 16.55
N GLU A 9 14.66 -13.48 15.50
CA GLU A 9 14.72 -12.05 15.20
C GLU A 9 13.44 -11.58 14.49
N THR A 10 12.91 -10.44 14.96
CA THR A 10 11.76 -9.78 14.34
C THR A 10 12.14 -8.38 13.85
N VAL A 11 11.44 -7.95 12.80
CA VAL A 11 11.48 -6.57 12.32
C VAL A 11 10.06 -6.07 12.08
N PRO A 12 9.82 -4.75 12.06
CA PRO A 12 8.56 -4.20 11.62
C PRO A 12 8.21 -4.69 10.21
N ALA A 13 6.96 -5.05 9.95
CA ALA A 13 6.51 -5.59 8.67
C ALA A 13 6.89 -4.70 7.46
N LYS A 14 6.91 -3.37 7.63
CA LYS A 14 7.36 -2.41 6.60
C LYS A 14 8.84 -2.49 6.25
N ASN A 15 9.66 -3.10 7.12
CA ASN A 15 11.10 -3.27 6.96
C ASN A 15 11.46 -4.67 6.44
N LEU A 16 10.59 -5.67 6.60
CA LEU A 16 10.85 -7.03 6.14
C LEU A 16 11.06 -7.08 4.61
N TYR A 17 10.28 -6.34 3.83
CA TYR A 17 10.35 -6.36 2.37
C TYR A 17 11.35 -5.32 1.85
N THR A 18 12.37 -5.78 1.13
CA THR A 18 13.52 -4.96 0.70
C THR A 18 13.62 -4.73 -0.79
N SER A 19 12.67 -5.22 -1.59
CA SER A 19 12.73 -4.98 -3.04
C SER A 19 12.53 -3.49 -3.34
N PRO A 20 13.27 -2.90 -4.30
CA PRO A 20 13.10 -1.49 -4.67
C PRO A 20 11.65 -1.14 -5.05
N TYR A 21 10.94 -2.09 -5.66
CA TYR A 21 9.52 -1.94 -6.00
C TYR A 21 8.62 -1.85 -4.76
N PHE A 22 8.89 -2.62 -3.70
CA PHE A 22 8.17 -2.48 -2.44
C PHE A 22 8.53 -1.17 -1.74
N SER A 23 9.81 -0.81 -1.69
CA SER A 23 10.26 0.46 -1.11
C SER A 23 9.53 1.66 -1.71
N LEU A 24 9.30 1.67 -3.02
CA LEU A 24 8.56 2.73 -3.69
C LEU A 24 7.07 2.75 -3.33
N LYS A 25 6.42 1.59 -3.19
CA LYS A 25 5.02 1.51 -2.69
C LYS A 25 4.91 2.01 -1.26
N ARG A 26 5.89 1.66 -0.42
CA ARG A 26 5.98 2.13 0.96
C ARG A 26 6.15 3.65 1.00
N GLU A 27 7.04 4.21 0.20
CA GLU A 27 7.23 5.66 0.12
C GLU A 27 5.94 6.38 -0.29
N TYR A 28 5.24 5.88 -1.30
CA TYR A 28 3.92 6.38 -1.68
C TYR A 28 2.95 6.33 -0.50
N ALA A 29 2.87 5.19 0.20
CA ALA A 29 1.94 5.02 1.31
C ALA A 29 2.27 5.95 2.50
N GLU A 30 3.55 6.16 2.82
CA GLU A 30 4.00 7.02 3.91
C GLU A 30 3.85 8.52 3.58
N LYS A 31 3.96 8.90 2.31
CA LYS A 31 3.83 10.31 1.88
C LYS A 31 2.41 10.73 1.54
N CYS A 32 1.68 9.87 0.83
CA CYS A 32 0.42 10.24 0.17
C CYS A 32 -0.82 9.73 0.92
N CYS A 33 -0.67 8.97 2.00
CA CYS A 33 -1.79 8.38 2.74
C CYS A 33 -1.66 8.63 4.26
N ASP A 34 -2.80 8.75 4.95
CA ASP A 34 -2.83 8.92 6.41
C ASP A 34 -2.52 7.61 7.16
N GLU A 35 -2.96 6.48 6.59
CA GLU A 35 -2.77 5.14 7.14
C GLU A 35 -2.57 4.13 6.01
N TRP A 36 -1.87 3.04 6.28
CA TRP A 36 -1.68 1.95 5.33
C TRP A 36 -1.55 0.59 6.02
N LYS A 37 -1.75 -0.48 5.26
CA LYS A 37 -1.62 -1.88 5.67
C LYS A 37 -0.88 -2.66 4.60
N ILE A 38 -0.27 -3.77 4.99
CA ILE A 38 0.44 -4.69 4.08
C ILE A 38 -0.40 -5.94 3.87
N LEU A 39 -0.64 -6.31 2.61
CA LEU A 39 -1.17 -7.63 2.26
C LEU A 39 -0.02 -8.66 2.23
N SER A 40 -0.11 -9.66 3.10
CA SER A 40 0.90 -10.68 3.34
C SER A 40 0.34 -12.07 3.08
N ALA A 41 1.05 -12.87 2.27
CA ALA A 41 0.65 -14.26 1.99
C ALA A 41 0.55 -15.15 3.24
N LYS A 42 1.34 -14.87 4.30
CA LYS A 42 1.30 -15.63 5.55
C LYS A 42 0.34 -15.04 6.58
N HIS A 43 0.28 -13.72 6.67
CA HIS A 43 -0.38 -13.02 7.78
C HIS A 43 -1.68 -12.31 7.39
N GLY A 44 -2.06 -12.35 6.11
CA GLY A 44 -3.26 -11.67 5.62
C GLY A 44 -3.07 -10.16 5.55
N LEU A 45 -3.51 -9.43 6.57
CA LEU A 45 -3.45 -7.98 6.64
C LEU A 45 -2.61 -7.54 7.84
N LEU A 46 -1.47 -6.89 7.59
CA LEU A 46 -0.53 -6.45 8.62
C LEU A 46 -0.54 -4.94 8.81
N ASP A 47 -0.36 -4.52 10.07
CA ASP A 47 0.07 -3.17 10.38
C ASP A 47 1.57 -3.01 10.05
N PRO A 48 1.99 -1.89 9.45
CA PRO A 48 3.40 -1.67 9.10
C PRO A 48 4.37 -1.75 10.27
N GLU A 49 3.92 -1.48 11.50
CA GLU A 49 4.74 -1.56 12.72
C GLU A 49 4.66 -2.94 13.41
N THR A 50 3.91 -3.91 12.88
CA THR A 50 3.85 -5.25 13.48
C THR A 50 5.20 -5.93 13.36
N GLU A 51 5.79 -6.30 14.49
CA GLU A 51 7.01 -7.12 14.56
C GLU A 51 6.74 -8.53 14.04
N ILE A 52 7.47 -8.94 13.00
CA ILE A 52 7.34 -10.26 12.38
C ILE A 52 8.70 -10.87 12.09
N GLU A 53 8.78 -12.20 12.16
CA GLU A 53 9.91 -12.98 11.68
C GLU A 53 9.90 -13.07 10.15
N SER A 54 11.06 -13.41 9.58
CA SER A 54 11.12 -13.77 8.16
C SER A 54 10.34 -15.05 7.89
N TYR A 55 9.77 -15.15 6.70
CA TYR A 55 8.93 -16.29 6.34
C TYR A 55 8.92 -16.55 4.85
N ASP A 56 8.69 -17.80 4.48
CA ASP A 56 8.50 -18.21 3.09
C ASP A 56 7.07 -18.70 2.85
N ALA A 57 6.32 -17.91 2.06
CA ALA A 57 4.91 -18.18 1.74
C ALA A 57 4.50 -17.37 0.51
N SER A 58 3.72 -17.99 -0.36
CA SER A 58 3.19 -17.42 -1.59
C SER A 58 1.76 -17.91 -1.83
N LEU A 59 0.93 -17.06 -2.44
CA LEU A 59 -0.42 -17.39 -2.91
C LEU A 59 -0.42 -17.89 -4.37
N THR A 60 0.75 -17.89 -5.02
CA THR A 60 0.87 -18.28 -6.43
C THR A 60 1.15 -19.79 -6.55
N PRO A 61 0.29 -20.58 -7.23
CA PRO A 61 0.45 -22.04 -7.32
C PRO A 61 1.75 -22.54 -7.95
N ARG A 62 2.44 -21.69 -8.72
CA ARG A 62 3.73 -22.00 -9.37
C ARG A 62 4.95 -21.71 -8.49
N SER A 63 4.75 -21.16 -7.29
CA SER A 63 5.83 -20.81 -6.36
C SER A 63 6.23 -22.02 -5.54
N ASP A 64 7.53 -22.20 -5.28
CA ASP A 64 8.03 -23.28 -4.41
C ASP A 64 7.49 -23.17 -2.97
N SER A 65 7.16 -21.95 -2.56
CA SER A 65 6.58 -21.60 -1.26
C SER A 65 5.05 -21.48 -1.28
N TYR A 66 4.35 -22.09 -2.25
CA TYR A 66 2.90 -22.00 -2.34
C TYR A 66 2.22 -22.61 -1.11
N ILE A 67 1.30 -21.86 -0.48
CA ILE A 67 0.65 -22.32 0.75
C ILE A 67 -0.41 -23.41 0.53
N GLY A 68 -0.84 -23.63 -0.72
CA GLY A 68 -1.88 -24.61 -1.07
C GLY A 68 -3.23 -23.97 -1.39
N ASP A 69 -4.05 -24.65 -2.17
CA ASP A 69 -5.36 -24.13 -2.64
C ASP A 69 -6.33 -23.94 -1.46
N TYR A 70 -6.34 -24.88 -0.52
CA TYR A 70 -7.21 -24.83 0.65
C TYR A 70 -6.81 -23.67 1.57
N GLU A 71 -5.53 -23.58 1.89
CA GLU A 71 -4.92 -22.54 2.73
C GLU A 71 -5.09 -21.16 2.09
N THR A 72 -4.97 -21.05 0.77
CA THR A 72 -5.26 -19.82 0.02
C THR A 72 -6.73 -19.41 0.14
N GLY A 73 -7.65 -20.38 0.10
CA GLY A 73 -9.08 -20.14 0.35
C GLY A 73 -9.36 -19.64 1.77
N VAL A 74 -8.75 -20.26 2.78
CA VAL A 74 -8.84 -19.82 4.18
C VAL A 74 -8.26 -18.41 4.34
N TRP A 75 -7.07 -18.18 3.81
CA TRP A 75 -6.39 -16.88 3.78
C TRP A 75 -7.29 -15.78 3.20
N ALA A 76 -7.98 -16.06 2.08
CA ALA A 76 -8.84 -15.08 1.43
C ALA A 76 -10.03 -14.67 2.31
N VAL A 77 -10.63 -15.63 3.03
CA VAL A 77 -11.74 -15.37 3.95
C VAL A 77 -11.27 -14.54 5.15
N GLU A 78 -10.19 -14.96 5.81
CA GLU A 78 -9.66 -14.31 7.02
C GLU A 78 -9.14 -12.89 6.73
N THR A 79 -8.47 -12.72 5.59
CA THR A 79 -7.95 -11.43 5.16
C THR A 79 -9.09 -10.48 4.77
N ALA A 80 -10.14 -10.98 4.10
CA ALA A 80 -11.33 -10.18 3.79
C ALA A 80 -12.06 -9.71 5.07
N GLN A 81 -12.13 -10.57 6.10
CA GLN A 81 -12.67 -10.19 7.41
C GLN A 81 -11.82 -9.12 8.09
N SER A 82 -10.49 -9.26 8.06
CA SER A 82 -9.57 -8.26 8.61
C SER A 82 -9.69 -6.91 7.90
N LEU A 83 -9.81 -6.92 6.57
CA LEU A 83 -10.12 -5.74 5.76
C LEU A 83 -11.47 -5.14 6.14
N TYR A 84 -12.51 -5.96 6.33
CA TYR A 84 -13.82 -5.49 6.77
C TYR A 84 -13.74 -4.75 8.11
N VAL A 85 -13.10 -5.36 9.12
CA VAL A 85 -12.94 -4.76 10.44
C VAL A 85 -12.21 -3.42 10.32
N TRP A 86 -11.05 -3.38 9.67
CA TRP A 86 -10.26 -2.16 9.55
C TRP A 86 -11.02 -1.04 8.82
N THR A 87 -11.63 -1.36 7.67
CA THR A 87 -12.34 -0.36 6.85
C THR A 87 -13.66 0.10 7.46
N SER A 88 -14.33 -0.73 8.27
CA SER A 88 -15.60 -0.37 8.93
C SER A 88 -15.47 0.75 9.98
N THR A 89 -14.26 0.95 10.50
CA THR A 89 -13.97 2.01 11.48
C THR A 89 -13.68 3.37 10.85
N LYS A 90 -13.60 3.43 9.52
CA LYS A 90 -13.20 4.63 8.77
C LYS A 90 -14.39 5.50 8.41
N ILE A 91 -14.13 6.80 8.23
CA ILE A 91 -15.17 7.76 7.87
C ILE A 91 -15.70 7.49 6.46
N PRO A 92 -16.97 7.84 6.14
CA PRO A 92 -17.59 7.52 4.85
C PRO A 92 -16.87 8.04 3.60
N TYR A 93 -16.07 9.10 3.74
CA TYR A 93 -15.31 9.74 2.66
C TYR A 93 -13.86 9.28 2.58
N THR A 94 -13.50 8.17 3.24
CA THR A 94 -12.15 7.61 3.17
C THR A 94 -11.88 7.08 1.77
N HIS A 95 -10.78 7.52 1.17
CA HIS A 95 -10.28 7.03 -0.11
C HIS A 95 -9.27 5.90 0.13
N TYR A 96 -9.43 4.79 -0.58
CA TYR A 96 -8.55 3.64 -0.53
C TYR A 96 -7.79 3.51 -1.85
N VAL A 97 -6.49 3.20 -1.76
CA VAL A 97 -5.65 2.90 -2.92
C VAL A 97 -5.06 1.52 -2.73
N VAL A 98 -5.33 0.61 -3.68
CA VAL A 98 -4.86 -0.77 -3.62
C VAL A 98 -3.66 -0.94 -4.54
N LEU A 99 -2.49 -1.05 -3.93
CA LEU A 99 -1.21 -1.24 -4.62
C LEU A 99 -0.78 -2.72 -4.70
N ALA A 100 -1.68 -3.65 -4.36
CA ALA A 100 -1.45 -5.09 -4.45
C ALA A 100 -1.72 -5.61 -5.87
N GLY A 101 -0.98 -6.65 -6.26
CA GLY A 101 -1.16 -7.29 -7.57
C GLY A 101 -2.28 -8.33 -7.57
N GLU A 102 -2.60 -8.83 -8.77
CA GLU A 102 -3.68 -9.81 -9.00
C GLU A 102 -3.55 -11.10 -8.18
N ASP A 103 -2.31 -11.53 -7.88
CA ASP A 103 -2.08 -12.71 -7.04
C ASP A 103 -2.62 -12.55 -5.60
N TYR A 104 -2.96 -11.33 -5.18
CA TYR A 104 -3.58 -11.05 -3.88
C TYR A 104 -5.03 -10.59 -4.02
N ILE A 105 -5.31 -9.74 -5.00
CA ILE A 105 -6.65 -9.13 -5.13
C ILE A 105 -7.63 -10.02 -5.87
N GLY A 106 -7.18 -10.93 -6.75
CA GLY A 106 -8.02 -11.78 -7.59
C GLY A 106 -8.75 -12.91 -6.88
N HIS A 107 -8.68 -12.96 -5.54
CA HIS A 107 -9.43 -13.92 -4.74
C HIS A 107 -10.82 -13.36 -4.44
N ARG A 108 -11.89 -14.09 -4.78
CA ARG A 108 -13.30 -13.66 -4.67
C ARG A 108 -13.63 -12.88 -3.39
N HIS A 109 -13.26 -13.39 -2.22
CA HIS A 109 -13.58 -12.72 -0.94
C HIS A 109 -12.87 -11.38 -0.75
N ILE A 110 -11.67 -11.24 -1.32
CA ILE A 110 -10.92 -9.99 -1.35
C ILE A 110 -11.56 -9.03 -2.35
N GLU A 111 -11.86 -9.49 -3.56
CA GLU A 111 -12.54 -8.70 -4.60
C GLU A 111 -13.87 -8.16 -4.08
N ASP A 112 -14.77 -9.03 -3.61
CA ASP A 112 -16.08 -8.66 -3.09
C ASP A 112 -15.97 -7.60 -1.99
N LYS A 113 -14.97 -7.74 -1.11
CA LYS A 113 -14.74 -6.78 -0.03
C LYS A 113 -14.22 -5.45 -0.56
N LEU A 114 -13.24 -5.43 -1.44
CA LEU A 114 -12.67 -4.19 -1.97
C LEU A 114 -13.68 -3.46 -2.85
N ASP A 115 -14.45 -4.16 -3.68
CA ASP A 115 -15.50 -3.60 -4.53
C ASP A 115 -16.69 -3.04 -3.72
N SER A 116 -16.87 -3.49 -2.46
CA SER A 116 -17.85 -2.88 -1.54
C SER A 116 -17.46 -1.47 -1.05
N LEU A 117 -16.21 -1.06 -1.22
CA LEU A 117 -15.72 0.24 -0.78
C LEU A 117 -16.16 1.33 -1.76
N ARG A 118 -16.72 2.43 -1.22
CA ARG A 118 -17.27 3.52 -2.03
C ARG A 118 -16.22 4.26 -2.86
N HIS A 119 -15.03 4.45 -2.28
CA HIS A 119 -13.95 5.21 -2.90
C HIS A 119 -12.68 4.36 -2.87
N VAL A 120 -12.54 3.46 -3.86
CA VAL A 120 -11.36 2.60 -4.01
C VAL A 120 -10.76 2.77 -5.40
N ALA A 121 -9.44 2.93 -5.46
CA ALA A 121 -8.67 2.96 -6.69
C ALA A 121 -7.76 1.73 -6.78
N PHE A 122 -7.61 1.19 -7.99
CA PHE A 122 -6.72 0.07 -8.28
C PHE A 122 -5.73 0.44 -9.38
N PRO A 123 -4.71 1.27 -9.10
CA PRO A 123 -3.79 1.78 -10.12
C PRO A 123 -3.07 0.67 -10.89
N PHE A 124 -2.88 -0.50 -10.28
CA PHE A 124 -2.09 -1.61 -10.85
C PHE A 124 -2.93 -2.68 -11.55
N ARG A 125 -4.26 -2.57 -11.60
CA ARG A 125 -5.06 -3.48 -12.43
C ARG A 125 -4.64 -3.32 -13.89
N ARG A 126 -4.68 -4.43 -14.64
CA ARG A 126 -4.11 -4.54 -15.99
C ARG A 126 -4.74 -3.60 -17.03
N ASP A 127 -5.91 -3.07 -16.75
CA ASP A 127 -6.64 -2.09 -17.57
C ASP A 127 -6.23 -0.63 -17.28
N ALA A 128 -5.53 -0.37 -16.16
CA ALA A 128 -5.14 0.97 -15.72
C ALA A 128 -3.69 1.32 -16.04
N LEU A 129 -2.74 0.41 -15.79
CA LEU A 129 -1.30 0.63 -16.04
C LEU A 129 -0.67 -0.63 -16.66
N GLY A 130 0.39 -0.41 -17.45
CA GLY A 130 1.14 -1.47 -18.12
C GLY A 130 2.01 -2.32 -17.18
N GLY A 131 3.26 -2.58 -17.57
CA GLY A 131 4.16 -3.45 -16.81
C GLY A 131 4.64 -2.83 -15.49
N ILE A 132 5.47 -3.57 -14.74
CA ILE A 132 6.08 -3.09 -13.47
C ILE A 132 6.76 -1.73 -13.65
N GLY A 133 7.39 -1.46 -14.80
CA GLY A 133 8.02 -0.18 -15.10
C GLY A 133 7.04 1.00 -15.17
N ASP A 134 5.85 0.79 -15.71
CA ASP A 134 4.81 1.84 -15.78
C ASP A 134 4.21 2.09 -14.39
N GLN A 135 4.03 1.04 -13.61
CA GLN A 135 3.58 1.16 -12.21
C GLN A 135 4.60 1.91 -11.34
N GLN A 136 5.91 1.64 -11.53
CA GLN A 136 6.96 2.38 -10.84
C GLN A 136 7.01 3.86 -11.27
N ARG A 137 6.80 4.14 -12.55
CA ARG A 137 6.73 5.52 -13.06
C ARG A 137 5.55 6.27 -12.43
N TRP A 138 4.36 5.67 -12.46
CA TRP A 138 3.17 6.23 -11.86
C TRP A 138 3.35 6.53 -10.37
N LEU A 139 3.93 5.59 -9.61
CA LEU A 139 4.22 5.82 -8.19
C LEU A 139 5.12 7.04 -7.97
N ARG A 140 6.17 7.21 -8.79
CA ARG A 140 7.05 8.39 -8.68
C ARG A 140 6.31 9.68 -9.01
N GLU A 141 5.54 9.69 -10.09
CA GLU A 141 4.77 10.87 -10.50
C GLU A 141 3.80 11.30 -9.40
N GLU A 142 3.09 10.37 -8.77
CA GLU A 142 2.20 10.68 -7.66
C GLU A 142 2.97 11.15 -6.41
N ILE A 143 4.09 10.52 -6.07
CA ILE A 143 4.94 10.94 -4.93
C ILE A 143 5.46 12.37 -5.15
N ASP A 144 5.95 12.68 -6.35
CA ASP A 144 6.59 13.96 -6.68
C ASP A 144 5.56 15.09 -6.84
N SER A 145 4.32 14.76 -7.23
CA SER A 145 3.23 15.72 -7.39
C SER A 145 2.36 15.88 -6.14
N TYR A 146 2.52 15.02 -5.13
CA TYR A 146 1.72 15.10 -3.91
C TYR A 146 2.04 16.37 -3.12
N HIS A 147 1.01 17.20 -2.94
CA HIS A 147 1.05 18.37 -2.07
C HIS A 147 0.06 18.15 -0.93
N PRO A 148 0.51 18.14 0.34
CA PRO A 148 -0.37 17.95 1.47
C PRO A 148 -1.50 18.99 1.46
N PRO A 149 -2.75 18.59 1.77
CA PRO A 149 -3.84 19.55 1.90
C PRO A 149 -3.49 20.60 2.97
N GLY A 150 -3.41 21.87 2.55
CA GLY A 150 -2.99 23.00 3.38
C GLY A 150 -1.65 23.64 3.00
N GLN A 151 -0.84 23.03 2.13
CA GLN A 151 0.42 23.62 1.61
C GLN A 151 0.35 24.17 0.19
N ALA A 152 -0.76 23.97 -0.53
CA ALA A 152 -0.95 24.40 -1.93
C ALA A 152 -1.05 25.94 -2.14
N GLY A 153 -0.51 26.76 -1.23
CA GLY A 153 -0.65 28.23 -1.30
C GLY A 153 0.47 29.05 -0.66
N LEU A 154 1.60 28.46 -0.25
CA LEU A 154 2.69 29.21 0.39
C LEU A 154 3.74 29.77 -0.57
N ASP A 155 3.74 29.35 -1.85
CA ASP A 155 4.72 29.83 -2.84
C ASP A 155 4.41 31.23 -3.42
N HIS A 156 3.32 31.88 -2.97
CA HIS A 156 2.88 33.17 -3.51
C HIS A 156 2.85 34.34 -2.51
N TYR A 157 3.33 34.17 -1.28
CA TYR A 157 3.56 35.30 -0.37
C TYR A 157 5.03 35.71 -0.36
N ALA A 158 5.56 36.05 -1.54
CA ALA A 158 6.70 36.97 -1.59
C ALA A 158 6.23 38.27 -0.95
N VAL A 159 6.81 38.58 0.20
CA VAL A 159 6.63 39.83 0.94
C VAL A 159 6.86 40.96 -0.07
N ALA A 160 5.78 41.67 -0.43
CA ALA A 160 5.89 42.96 -1.07
C ALA A 160 6.53 43.88 -0.03
N ASP A 161 7.84 44.05 -0.16
CA ASP A 161 8.64 44.98 0.61
C ASP A 161 8.03 46.37 0.47
N GLY A 162 7.45 46.85 1.56
CA GLY A 162 6.98 48.22 1.70
C GLY A 162 8.20 49.11 1.82
N GLY A 163 8.55 49.78 0.72
CA GLY A 163 9.61 50.79 0.66
C GLY A 163 9.10 52.03 -0.07
N GLU A 164 8.31 52.83 0.64
CA GLU A 164 8.02 54.22 0.29
C GLU A 164 9.23 55.07 0.67
N GLN A 165 9.79 55.83 -0.29
CA GLN A 165 10.48 57.10 -0.04
C GLN A 165 10.70 57.91 -1.32
N ASP A 166 9.99 59.05 -1.34
CA ASP A 166 10.33 60.40 -1.81
C ASP A 166 10.93 60.64 -3.21
N GLU A 167 10.20 61.44 -4.00
CA GLU A 167 10.64 62.75 -4.53
C GLU A 167 9.44 63.68 -4.80
#